data_AF-A0A9W8MGF5-F1
#
_entry.id   AF-A0A9W8MGF5-F1
#
_cell.length_a   1.000
_cell.length_b   1.000
_cell.length_c   1.000
_cell.angle_alpha   90.00
_cell.angle_beta   90.00
_cell.angle_gamma   90.00
#
_symmetry.space_group_name_H-M   'P 1'
#
loop_
_entity.id
_entity.type
_entity.pdbx_description
1 polymer ?
#
loop_
_entity_poly.entity_id
_entity_poly.type
_entity_poly.pdbx_seq_one_letter_code
_entity_poly.pdbx_strand_id
1 'polypeptide(L)'
;MMNNYVRPDMVEENVIDIVRGRHPLHELILDAFVANDARVIGGAGVGASPDYPDESEDEWNSVLLCTGANACGKSVYMKQIALIQIMAQIGCRIGYSGDS
;
A
#
# COMPACT_ATOMS: atom_id res chain seq x y z
N MET A 1 -5.78 17.53 -16.01
CA MET A 1 -6.37 16.95 -14.78
C MET A 1 -5.31 17.07 -13.70
N MET A 2 -5.62 17.71 -12.58
CA MET A 2 -4.70 17.78 -11.46
C MET A 2 -4.65 16.36 -10.89
N ASN A 3 -3.54 15.65 -11.03
CA ASN A 3 -3.45 14.30 -10.49
C ASN A 3 -3.71 14.40 -8.97
N ASN A 4 -4.78 13.76 -8.49
CA ASN A 4 -5.17 13.78 -7.08
C ASN A 4 -4.04 13.15 -6.24
N TYR A 5 -3.13 13.99 -5.78
CA TYR A 5 -1.93 13.62 -5.02
C TYR A 5 -2.07 14.16 -3.61
N VAL A 6 -2.08 13.25 -2.66
CA VAL A 6 -2.29 13.54 -1.24
C VAL A 6 -0.99 13.41 -0.46
N ARG A 7 -0.91 14.12 0.66
CA ARG A 7 0.20 13.94 1.60
C ARG A 7 -0.05 12.61 2.34
N PRO A 8 0.93 11.70 2.40
CA PRO A 8 0.79 10.51 3.23
C PRO A 8 0.88 10.87 4.71
N ASP A 9 0.13 10.14 5.53
CA ASP A 9 0.26 10.19 6.98
C ASP A 9 1.41 9.29 7.40
N MET A 10 2.42 9.88 8.05
CA MET A 10 3.59 9.16 8.54
C MET A 10 3.38 8.82 10.01
N VAL A 11 3.62 7.56 10.35
CA VAL A 11 3.46 7.00 11.69
C VAL A 11 4.73 6.25 12.09
N GLU A 12 4.94 6.05 13.40
CA GLU A 12 6.13 5.34 13.91
C GLU A 12 5.94 3.82 13.92
N GLU A 13 4.68 3.38 13.89
CA GLU A 13 4.28 1.99 13.77
C GLU A 13 4.78 1.39 12.45
N ASN A 14 5.17 0.12 12.49
CA ASN A 14 5.55 -0.61 11.29
C ASN A 14 4.29 -1.03 10.52
N VAL A 15 3.67 -0.08 9.82
CA VAL A 15 2.40 -0.31 9.13
C VAL A 15 2.40 0.34 7.76
N ILE A 16 1.75 -0.32 6.80
CA ILE A 16 1.42 0.21 5.48
C ILE A 16 -0.09 0.08 5.33
N ASP A 17 -0.79 1.21 5.30
CA ASP A 17 -2.20 1.29 4.94
C ASP A 17 -2.35 2.23 3.74
N ILE A 18 -2.64 1.65 2.58
CA ILE A 18 -2.86 2.36 1.33
C ILE A 18 -4.33 2.18 0.98
N VAL A 19 -5.06 3.28 0.91
CA VAL A 19 -6.45 3.30 0.45
C VAL A 19 -6.50 3.92 -0.95
N ARG A 20 -7.09 3.21 -1.90
CA ARG A 20 -7.26 3.58 -3.32
C ARG A 20 -5.99 4.16 -3.92
N GLY A 21 -4.86 3.50 -3.66
CA GLY A 21 -3.55 3.90 -4.16
C GLY A 21 -3.40 3.61 -5.65
N ARG A 22 -2.62 4.47 -6.34
CA ARG A 22 -2.31 4.31 -7.76
C ARG A 22 -0.82 4.13 -7.99
N HIS A 23 -0.46 3.32 -8.99
CA HIS A 23 0.93 3.10 -9.33
C HIS A 23 1.53 4.36 -9.99
N PRO A 24 2.58 4.98 -9.41
CA PRO A 24 3.06 6.31 -9.81
C PRO A 24 3.41 6.47 -11.30
N LEU A 25 3.94 5.43 -11.95
CA LEU A 25 4.28 5.45 -13.38
C LEU A 25 3.16 4.94 -14.29
N HIS A 26 2.48 3.84 -13.92
CA HIS A 26 1.48 3.22 -14.79
C HIS A 26 0.23 4.11 -14.94
N GLU A 27 -0.12 4.92 -13.93
CA GLU A 27 -1.22 5.89 -14.07
C GLU A 27 -0.96 6.97 -15.13
N LEU A 28 0.31 7.22 -15.46
CA LEU A 28 0.70 8.24 -16.44
C LEU A 28 0.68 7.71 -17.89
N ILE A 29 0.63 6.39 -18.05
CA ILE A 29 0.82 5.72 -19.35
C ILE A 29 -0.48 5.04 -19.80
N LEU A 30 -1.33 4.62 -18.87
CA LEU A 30 -2.57 3.92 -19.16
C LEU A 30 -3.75 4.89 -19.21
N ASP A 31 -4.67 4.67 -20.16
CA ASP A 31 -5.90 5.45 -20.27
C ASP A 31 -6.80 5.29 -19.04
N ALA A 32 -6.76 4.11 -18.41
CA ALA A 32 -7.46 3.81 -17.17
C ALA A 32 -6.59 2.94 -16.26
N PHE A 33 -6.47 3.34 -14.99
CA PHE A 33 -5.81 2.56 -13.94
C PHE A 33 -6.78 2.34 -12.79
N VAL A 34 -7.01 1.07 -12.44
CA VAL A 34 -7.82 0.70 -11.27
C VAL A 34 -6.96 0.83 -10.02
N ALA A 35 -7.36 1.71 -9.11
CA ALA A 35 -6.70 1.90 -7.84
C ALA A 35 -6.84 0.66 -6.94
N ASN A 36 -5.83 0.39 -6.14
CA ASN A 36 -5.79 -0.78 -5.25
C ASN A 36 -5.48 -0.36 -3.81
N ASP A 37 -6.15 -1.00 -2.88
CA ASP A 37 -5.87 -0.90 -1.45
C ASP A 37 -4.74 -1.86 -1.07
N ALA A 38 -3.99 -1.56 -0.02
CA ALA A 38 -3.03 -2.49 0.57
C ALA A 38 -2.92 -2.25 2.07
N ARG A 39 -3.04 -3.32 2.87
CA ARG A 39 -2.85 -3.29 4.32
C ARG A 39 -1.85 -4.34 4.75
N VAL A 40 -0.78 -3.91 5.39
CA VAL A 40 0.27 -4.79 5.94
C VAL A 40 0.77 -4.21 7.25
N ILE A 41 0.86 -5.05 8.28
CA ILE A 41 1.51 -4.70 9.54
C ILE A 41 2.80 -5.49 9.68
N GLY A 42 3.90 -4.83 10.03
CA GLY A 42 5.15 -5.51 10.34
C GLY A 42 4.97 -6.45 11.52
N GLY A 43 5.44 -7.69 11.38
CA GLY A 43 5.47 -8.62 12.51
C GLY A 43 6.40 -8.11 13.62
N ALA A 44 6.25 -8.67 14.83
CA ALA A 44 6.99 -8.28 16.04
C ALA A 44 8.54 -8.37 15.91
N GLY A 45 9.05 -8.96 14.82
CA GLY A 45 10.47 -9.11 14.56
C GLY A 45 11.05 -10.41 15.14
N VAL A 46 12.24 -10.78 14.67
CA VAL A 46 12.93 -11.98 15.13
C VAL A 46 13.41 -11.77 16.56
N GLY A 47 12.90 -12.56 17.50
CA GLY A 47 13.28 -12.49 18.93
C GLY A 47 12.33 -11.69 19.82
N ALA A 48 11.25 -11.13 19.27
CA ALA A 48 10.16 -10.61 20.10
C ALA A 48 9.28 -11.76 20.61
N SER A 49 8.90 -11.68 21.88
CA SER A 49 7.75 -12.45 22.38
C SER A 49 6.53 -12.00 21.57
N PRO A 50 5.74 -12.92 21.00
CA PRO A 50 4.45 -12.53 20.47
C PRO A 50 3.56 -12.20 21.67
N ASP A 51 3.65 -10.96 22.12
CA ASP A 51 2.62 -10.36 22.94
C ASP A 51 1.42 -10.23 21.99
N TYR A 52 0.58 -11.26 21.92
CA TYR A 52 -0.70 -11.22 21.23
C TYR A 52 -1.70 -10.55 22.19
N PRO A 53 -2.01 -9.25 22.07
CA PRO A 53 -3.31 -8.78 22.51
C PRO A 53 -4.32 -9.17 21.44
N ASP A 54 -5.17 -10.11 21.84
CA ASP A 54 -6.62 -10.11 21.64
C ASP A 54 -7.17 -9.76 20.24
N GLU A 55 -7.71 -10.80 19.59
CA GLU A 55 -8.94 -10.83 18.77
C GLU A 55 -9.56 -9.48 18.35
N SER A 56 -8.79 -8.57 17.75
CA SER A 56 -9.35 -7.39 17.10
C SER A 56 -10.02 -7.83 15.80
N GLU A 57 -11.29 -7.46 15.61
CA GLU A 57 -12.10 -7.84 14.44
C GLU A 57 -11.46 -7.45 13.09
N ASP A 58 -10.52 -6.50 13.09
CA ASP A 58 -9.69 -6.17 11.94
C ASP A 58 -8.42 -7.03 11.93
N GLU A 59 -8.40 -8.10 11.12
CA GLU A 59 -7.27 -9.02 11.00
C GLU A 59 -6.18 -8.44 10.07
N TRP A 60 -5.19 -7.75 10.64
CA TRP A 60 -4.05 -7.20 9.88
C TRP A 60 -2.92 -8.21 9.80
N ASN A 61 -2.41 -8.45 8.59
CA ASN A 61 -1.43 -9.51 8.33
C ASN A 61 -0.05 -8.94 7.98
N SER A 62 1.00 -9.65 8.38
CA SER A 62 2.40 -9.31 8.04
C SER A 62 2.87 -9.86 6.70
N VAL A 63 2.05 -10.68 6.06
CA VAL A 63 2.34 -11.31 4.77
C VAL A 63 1.10 -11.23 3.88
N LEU A 64 1.30 -10.81 2.62
CA LEU A 64 0.27 -10.83 1.58
C LEU A 64 0.56 -11.94 0.57
N LEU A 65 -0.37 -12.89 0.43
CA LEU A 65 -0.28 -13.93 -0.59
C LEU A 65 -1.03 -13.50 -1.87
N CYS A 66 -0.28 -13.06 -2.88
CA CYS A 66 -0.85 -12.63 -4.17
C CYS A 66 -0.83 -13.76 -5.20
N THR A 67 -2.00 -14.30 -5.56
CA THR A 67 -2.15 -15.37 -6.57
C THR A 67 -2.95 -14.91 -7.79
N GLY A 68 -2.86 -15.64 -8.91
CA GLY A 68 -3.60 -15.36 -10.15
C GLY A 68 -2.77 -15.55 -11.42
N ALA A 69 -3.42 -15.53 -12.58
CA ALA A 69 -2.79 -15.75 -13.89
C ALA A 69 -1.72 -14.70 -14.23
N ASN A 70 -0.76 -15.03 -15.10
CA ASN A 70 0.20 -14.05 -15.59
C ASN A 70 -0.51 -12.87 -16.26
N ALA A 71 0.10 -11.67 -16.18
CA ALA A 71 -0.44 -10.41 -16.69
C ALA A 71 -1.69 -9.84 -16.00
N CYS A 72 -2.21 -10.43 -14.91
CA CYS A 72 -3.34 -9.84 -14.15
C CYS A 72 -2.96 -8.68 -13.21
N GLY A 73 -1.78 -8.07 -13.37
CA GLY A 73 -1.38 -6.90 -12.60
C GLY A 73 -0.69 -7.16 -11.25
N LYS A 74 -0.49 -8.41 -10.81
CA LYS A 74 0.19 -8.73 -9.52
C LYS A 74 1.53 -8.02 -9.33
N SER A 75 2.40 -8.06 -10.35
CA SER A 75 3.71 -7.38 -10.29
C SER A 75 3.59 -5.86 -10.29
N VAL A 76 2.54 -5.31 -10.90
CA VAL A 76 2.24 -3.87 -10.86
C VAL A 76 1.77 -3.50 -9.46
N TYR A 77 0.85 -4.26 -8.87
CA TYR A 77 0.37 -4.06 -7.50
C TYR A 77 1.50 -4.09 -6.46
N MET A 78 2.37 -5.11 -6.49
CA MET A 78 3.50 -5.19 -5.54
C MET A 78 4.48 -4.02 -5.70
N LYS A 79 4.79 -3.62 -6.94
CA LYS A 79 5.64 -2.45 -7.21
C LYS A 79 4.96 -1.14 -6.79
N GLN A 80 3.65 -1.03 -6.94
CA GLN A 80 2.89 0.13 -6.47
C GLN A 80 3.09 0.32 -4.97
N ILE A 81 2.89 -0.73 -4.16
CA ILE A 81 3.08 -0.66 -2.71
C ILE A 81 4.51 -0.19 -2.38
N ALA A 82 5.52 -0.84 -2.97
CA ALA A 82 6.92 -0.52 -2.72
C ALA A 82 7.26 0.94 -3.11
N LEU A 83 6.77 1.41 -4.26
CA LEU A 83 7.03 2.77 -4.73
C LEU A 83 6.31 3.82 -3.88
N ILE A 84 5.05 3.58 -3.50
CA ILE A 84 4.29 4.47 -2.61
C ILE A 84 5.01 4.61 -1.27
N GLN A 85 5.48 3.50 -0.68
CA GLN A 85 6.24 3.52 0.57
C GLN A 85 7.52 4.37 0.45
N ILE A 86 8.31 4.15 -0.59
CA ILE A 86 9.54 4.92 -0.82
C ILE A 86 9.21 6.41 -1.02
N MET A 87 8.19 6.72 -1.82
CA MET A 87 7.75 8.09 -2.08
C MET A 87 7.28 8.79 -0.80
N ALA A 88 6.59 8.08 0.09
CA ALA A 88 6.17 8.64 1.37
C ALA A 88 7.38 8.98 2.27
N GLN A 89 8.37 8.07 2.34
CA GLN A 89 9.59 8.28 3.15
C GLN A 89 10.48 9.43 2.65
N ILE A 90 10.47 9.74 1.36
CA ILE A 90 11.19 10.90 0.81
C ILE A 90 10.39 12.21 0.92
N GLY A 91 9.18 12.18 1.49
CA GLY A 91 8.32 13.34 1.67
C GLY A 91 7.52 13.75 0.42
N CYS A 92 7.38 12.87 -0.56
CA CYS A 92 6.56 13.12 -1.74
C CYS A 92 5.05 12.91 -1.46
N ARG A 93 4.22 13.62 -2.22
CA ARG A 93 2.80 13.29 -2.31
C ARG A 93 2.61 12.02 -3.12
N ILE A 94 1.56 11.26 -2.82
CA ILE A 94 1.25 9.96 -3.44
C ILE A 94 -0.08 9.99 -4.17
N GLY A 95 -0.19 9.22 -5.26
CA GLY A 95 -1.38 9.16 -6.09
C GLY A 95 -2.55 8.46 -5.40
N TYR A 96 -3.69 9.15 -5.33
CA TYR A 96 -4.91 8.68 -4.70
C TYR A 96 -6.09 8.81 -5.66
N SER A 97 -6.93 7.78 -5.71
CA SER A 97 -8.23 7.84 -6.38
C SER A 97 -9.31 7.97 -5.33
N GLY A 98 -9.82 9.16 -5.07
CA GLY A 98 -11.03 9.38 -4.29
C GLY A 98 -11.86 10.46 -4.95
N ASP A 99 -13.17 10.40 -4.71
CA ASP A 99 -14.08 11.44 -5.15
C ASP A 99 -13.78 12.71 -4.34
N SER A 100 -13.69 13.83 -5.05
CA SER A 100 -13.41 15.16 -4.49
C SER A 100 -14.62 15.71 -3.76
#